data_AF-A0A840WAJ0-F1
#
_entry.id   AF-A0A840WAJ0-F1
#
_cell.length_a   1.000
_cell.length_b   1.000
_cell.length_c   1.000
_cell.angle_alpha   90.00
_cell.angle_beta   90.00
_cell.angle_gamma   90.00
#
_symmetry.space_group_name_H-M   'P 1'
#
loop_
_entity.id
_entity.type
_entity.pdbx_description
1 polymer ?
#
loop_
_entity_poly.entity_id
_entity_poly.type
_entity_poly.pdbx_seq_one_letter_code
_entity_poly.pdbx_strand_id
1 'polypeptide(L)' 'MSMLTNNRKQRWLLPVVLGSIMLIVVLGAVFG' A
#
# COMPACT_ATOMS: atom_id res chain seq x y z
N MET A 1 11.93 -17.26 13.59
CA MET A 1 11.49 -16.27 12.58
C MET A 1 12.69 -15.37 12.29
N SER A 2 13.30 -15.44 11.10
CA SER A 2 14.49 -14.63 10.79
C SER A 2 14.06 -13.20 10.41
N MET A 3 14.82 -12.19 10.84
CA MET A 3 14.55 -10.77 10.54
C MET A 3 14.37 -10.50 9.03
N LEU A 4 14.96 -11.35 8.17
CA LEU A 4 14.81 -11.33 6.72
C LEU A 4 13.36 -11.58 6.24
N THR A 5 12.58 -12.39 6.95
CA THR A 5 11.19 -12.72 6.56
C THR A 5 10.21 -11.60 6.91
N ASN A 6 10.50 -10.83 7.96
CA ASN A 6 9.73 -9.62 8.31
C ASN A 6 9.93 -8.53 7.28
N ASN A 7 11.16 -8.32 6.80
CA ASN A 7 11.46 -7.36 5.74
C ASN A 7 10.75 -7.70 4.42
N ARG A 8 10.60 -8.98 4.09
CA ARG A 8 9.85 -9.41 2.89
C ARG A 8 8.36 -9.09 3.00
N LYS A 9 7.73 -9.26 4.17
CA LYS A 9 6.33 -8.86 4.40
C LYS A 9 6.16 -7.35 4.43
N GLN A 10 7.08 -6.64 5.08
CA GLN A 10 7.09 -5.18 5.16
C GLN A 10 7.33 -4.51 3.80
N ARG A 11 8.09 -5.16 2.90
CA ARG A 11 8.30 -4.68 1.52
C ARG A 11 6.99 -4.53 0.74
N TRP A 12 5.97 -5.32 1.06
CA TRP A 12 4.65 -5.22 0.43
C TRP A 12 3.75 -4.15 1.07
N LEU A 13 4.06 -3.66 2.27
CA LEU A 13 3.26 -2.61 2.91
C LEU A 13 3.34 -1.29 2.14
N LEU A 14 4.53 -0.91 1.66
CA LEU A 14 4.75 0.32 0.91
C LEU A 14 3.89 0.42 -0.38
N PRO A 15 3.92 -0.56 -1.32
CA PRO A 15 3.11 -0.48 -2.52
C PRO A 15 1.61 -0.58 -2.23
N VAL A 16 1.20 -1.32 -1.20
CA VAL A 16 -0.22 -1.42 -0.81
C VAL A 16 -0.73 -0.07 -0.31
N VAL A 17 0.00 0.59 0.60
CA VAL A 17 -0.39 1.91 1.13
C VAL A 17 -0.46 2.95 0.01
N LEU A 18 0.55 3.00 -0.85
CA LEU A 18 0.56 3.92 -2.00
C LEU A 18 -0.62 3.66 -2.95
N GLY A 19 -0.89 2.40 -3.26
CA GLY A 19 -2.02 2.00 -4.11
C GLY A 19 -3.37 2.38 -3.50
N SER A 20 -3.56 2.18 -2.20
CA SER A 20 -4.79 2.57 -1.50
C SER A 20 -5.01 4.08 -1.51
N ILE A 21 -3.96 4.88 -1.27
CA ILE A 21 -4.06 6.35 -1.34
C ILE A 21 -4.46 6.79 -2.75
N MET A 22 -3.77 6.28 -3.77
CA MET A 22 -4.09 6.58 -5.18
C MET A 22 -5.54 6.22 -5.52
N LEU A 23 -6.01 5.05 -5.08
CA LEU A 23 -7.37 4.59 -5.33
C LEU A 23 -8.40 5.51 -4.66
N ILE A 24 -8.18 5.92 -3.41
CA ILE A 24 -9.07 6.86 -2.70
C ILE A 24 -9.10 8.21 -3.43
N VAL A 25 -7.95 8.73 -3.85
CA VAL A 25 -7.86 10.00 -4.58
C VAL A 25 -8.63 9.94 -5.90
N VAL A 26 -8.44 8.86 -6.67
CA VAL A 26 -9.14 8.66 -7.95
C VAL A 26 -10.65 8.54 -7.73
N LEU A 27 -11.08 7.74 -6.75
CA LEU A 27 -12.51 7.61 -6.44
C LEU A 27 -13.10 8.95 -6.00
N GLY A 28 -12.41 9.70 -5.13
CA GLY A 28 -12.84 11.03 -4.71
C GLY A 28 -12.97 12.00 -5.89
N ALA A 29 -12.05 11.95 -6.86
CA ALA A 29 -12.10 12.79 -8.05
C ALA A 29 -13.19 12.37 -9.07
N VAL A 30 -13.58 11.10 -9.09
CA VAL A 30 -14.60 10.58 -10.01
C VAL A 30 -16.02 10.76 -9.47
N PHE A 31 -16.19 10.65 -8.15
CA PHE A 31 -17.50 10.64 -7.49
C PHE A 31 -17.83 11.91 -6.69
N GLY A 32 -16.87 12.82 -6.49
CA GLY A 32 -17.06 14.14 -5.87
C GLY A 32 -17.19 15.24 -6.90
#